data_AF-A0A1Y5HXJ2-F1
#
_entry.id   AF-A0A1Y5HXJ2-F1
#
_cell.length_a   1.000
_cell.length_b   1.000
_cell.length_c   1.000
_cell.angle_alpha   90.00
_cell.angle_beta   90.00
_cell.angle_gamma   90.00
#
_symmetry.space_group_name_H-M   'P 1'
#
loop_
_entity.id
_entity.type
_entity.pdbx_description
1 polymer ?
#
loop_
_entity_poly.entity_id
_entity_poly.type
_entity_poly.pdbx_seq_one_letter_code
_entity_poly.pdbx_strand_id
1 'polypeptide(L)'
;MANPKQANSNKVIILLCLVLSVIAIAIISTRGQSFKDATTTTTNLLEQSKIQQPFQVKLYYFPARKETASALTSHLSAQGYQVTMLPAATETSLQSAKSLPSHIFYDHYEFGKAMDIKKSIEAEIGFPVNAYKFKDSIHSGTMTIVLSAVIQQQGTEPLPPVSDSQ
;
A
#
# COMPACT_ATOMS: atom_id res chain seq x y z
N MET A 1 -15.72 42.40 64.94
CA MET A 1 -16.85 42.76 64.05
C MET A 1 -16.31 42.91 62.63
N ALA A 2 -16.62 41.99 61.71
CA ALA A 2 -16.10 42.01 60.35
C ALA A 2 -16.90 43.00 59.49
N ASN A 3 -16.19 43.91 58.80
CA ASN A 3 -16.78 44.98 58.01
C ASN A 3 -17.48 44.42 56.75
N PRO A 4 -18.80 44.64 56.54
CA PRO A 4 -19.56 44.04 55.44
C PRO A 4 -19.03 44.41 54.05
N LYS A 5 -18.30 45.53 53.93
CA LYS A 5 -17.64 45.95 52.67
C LYS A 5 -16.49 45.02 52.26
N GLN A 6 -15.80 44.42 53.24
CA GLN A 6 -14.65 43.53 53.01
C GLN A 6 -15.09 42.12 52.60
N ALA A 7 -16.22 41.63 53.12
CA ALA A 7 -16.77 40.33 52.78
C ALA A 7 -17.22 40.24 51.30
N ASN A 8 -17.77 41.32 50.75
CA ASN A 8 -18.17 41.37 49.35
C ASN A 8 -16.96 41.52 48.40
N SER A 9 -15.94 42.28 48.80
CA SER A 9 -14.69 42.40 48.04
C SER A 9 -13.97 41.05 47.94
N ASN A 10 -13.92 40.28 49.03
CA ASN A 10 -13.31 38.95 49.02
C ASN A 10 -14.07 37.97 48.10
N LYS A 11 -15.41 38.03 48.06
CA LYS A 11 -16.22 37.22 47.14
C LYS A 11 -15.98 37.58 45.67
N VAL A 12 -15.84 38.87 45.36
CA VAL A 12 -15.52 39.35 44.00
C VAL A 12 -14.11 38.94 43.59
N ILE A 13 -13.13 39.02 44.49
CA ILE A 13 -11.75 38.58 44.24
C ILE A 13 -11.69 37.06 44.02
N ILE A 14 -12.41 36.27 44.82
CA ILE A 14 -12.48 34.81 44.66
C ILE A 14 -13.12 34.46 43.31
N LEU A 15 -14.22 35.13 42.94
CA LEU A 15 -14.90 34.91 41.65
C LEU A 15 -13.98 35.25 40.47
N LEU A 16 -13.23 36.36 40.57
CA LEU A 16 -12.27 36.79 39.55
C LEU A 16 -11.13 35.77 39.39
N CYS A 17 -10.58 35.26 40.50
CA CYS A 17 -9.55 34.22 40.47
C CYS A 17 -10.06 32.90 39.86
N LEU A 18 -11.33 32.54 40.10
CA LEU A 18 -11.95 31.34 39.52
C LEU A 18 -12.15 31.47 38.01
N VAL A 19 -12.57 32.65 37.52
CA VAL A 19 -12.71 32.89 36.08
C VAL A 19 -11.34 32.91 35.40
N LEU A 20 -10.34 33.54 36.02
CA LEU A 20 -8.97 33.56 35.51
C LEU A 20 -8.31 32.18 35.47
N SER A 21 -8.59 31.31 36.45
CA SER A 21 -8.05 29.94 36.45
C SER A 21 -8.65 29.09 35.33
N VAL A 22 -9.95 29.22 35.05
CA VAL A 22 -10.61 28.50 33.94
C VAL A 22 -10.08 29.00 32.58
N ILE A 23 -9.85 30.30 32.41
CA ILE A 23 -9.24 30.87 31.20
C ILE A 23 -7.79 30.40 31.04
N ALA A 24 -7.01 30.38 32.12
CA ALA A 24 -5.64 29.89 32.09
C ALA A 24 -5.57 28.40 31.70
N ILE A 25 -6.47 27.57 32.25
CA ILE A 25 -6.57 26.14 31.88
C ILE A 25 -6.97 26.01 30.41
N ALA A 26 -7.92 26.80 29.88
CA ALA A 26 -8.31 26.75 28.47
C ALA A 26 -7.16 27.12 27.51
N ILE A 27 -6.34 28.11 27.87
CA ILE A 27 -5.15 28.51 27.09
C ILE A 27 -4.05 27.43 27.18
N ILE A 28 -3.86 26.81 28.35
CA ILE A 28 -2.91 25.70 28.54
C ILE A 28 -3.39 24.42 27.83
N SER A 29 -4.70 24.14 27.77
CA SER A 29 -5.25 22.99 27.05
C SER A 29 -5.15 23.17 25.53
N THR A 30 -5.32 24.38 25.02
CA THR A 30 -5.13 24.68 23.59
C THR A 30 -3.66 24.73 23.17
N ARG A 31 -2.73 25.15 24.04
CA ARG A 31 -1.28 25.10 23.78
C ARG A 31 -0.63 23.75 24.13
N GLY A 32 -1.17 23.02 25.09
CA GLY A 32 -0.68 21.72 25.57
C GLY A 32 -1.06 20.55 24.67
N GLN A 33 -2.06 20.70 23.80
CA GLN A 33 -2.27 19.78 22.68
C GLN A 33 -1.22 19.96 21.57
N SER A 34 -0.53 21.10 21.51
CA SER A 34 0.51 21.36 20.50
C SER A 34 1.90 20.81 20.87
N PHE A 35 2.09 20.23 22.06
CA PHE A 35 3.39 19.71 22.52
C PHE A 35 3.46 18.19 22.68
N LYS A 36 2.35 17.46 22.46
CA LYS A 36 2.41 15.99 22.34
C LYS A 36 2.88 15.50 20.96
N ASP A 37 2.93 16.39 19.98
CA ASP A 37 3.46 16.07 18.65
C ASP A 37 4.97 16.32 18.52
N ALA A 38 5.62 17.02 19.47
CA ALA A 38 7.02 17.41 19.33
C ALA A 38 8.03 16.28 19.61
N THR A 39 7.67 15.26 20.41
CA THR A 39 8.57 14.13 20.72
C THR A 39 8.40 12.94 19.76
N THR A 40 7.32 12.93 18.96
CA THR A 40 7.06 11.94 17.89
C THR A 40 7.41 12.45 16.50
N THR A 41 7.78 13.73 16.37
CA THR A 41 8.12 14.36 15.08
C THR A 41 9.60 14.24 14.74
N THR A 42 10.52 14.16 15.73
CA THR A 42 11.96 14.10 15.43
C THR A 42 12.46 12.74 14.96
N THR A 43 11.76 11.65 15.28
CA THR A 43 12.08 10.33 14.70
C THR A 43 11.49 10.13 13.31
N ASN A 44 10.46 10.88 12.92
CA ASN A 44 9.86 10.79 11.58
C ASN A 44 10.50 11.73 10.55
N LEU A 45 11.15 12.83 10.96
CA LEU A 45 11.80 13.74 10.01
C LEU A 45 13.06 13.15 9.35
N LEU A 46 13.72 12.19 10.00
CA LEU A 46 14.84 11.45 9.40
C LEU A 46 14.35 10.34 8.44
N GLU A 47 13.12 9.84 8.59
CA GLU A 47 12.50 8.91 7.64
C GLU A 47 11.82 9.63 6.46
N GLN A 48 11.34 10.86 6.66
CA GLN A 48 10.69 11.67 5.61
C GLN A 48 11.66 12.23 4.56
N SER A 49 12.97 12.15 4.78
CA SER A 49 14.00 12.56 3.80
C SER A 49 14.56 11.39 2.99
N LYS A 50 14.01 10.18 3.12
CA LYS A 50 14.09 9.21 2.04
C LYS A 50 13.16 9.70 0.95
N ILE A 51 13.71 10.29 -0.10
CA ILE A 51 13.04 10.41 -1.40
C ILE A 51 12.45 9.02 -1.67
N GLN A 52 11.15 8.83 -1.43
CA GLN A 52 10.49 7.57 -1.71
C GLN A 52 10.53 7.43 -3.22
N GLN A 53 11.53 6.70 -3.71
CA GLN A 53 11.59 6.39 -5.12
C GLN A 53 10.27 5.73 -5.50
N PRO A 54 9.64 6.16 -6.60
CA PRO A 54 8.37 5.60 -7.00
C PRO A 54 8.52 4.09 -7.16
N PHE A 55 7.53 3.35 -6.66
CA PHE A 55 7.54 1.89 -6.72
C PHE A 55 7.56 1.44 -8.18
N GLN A 56 8.60 0.71 -8.55
CA GLN A 56 8.88 0.35 -9.93
C GLN A 56 8.20 -0.98 -10.29
N VAL A 57 7.53 -1.01 -11.43
CA VAL A 57 6.86 -2.21 -11.94
C VAL A 57 7.41 -2.52 -13.33
N LYS A 58 8.05 -3.67 -13.49
CA LYS A 58 8.43 -4.20 -14.81
C LYS A 58 7.31 -5.11 -15.29
N LEU A 59 6.68 -4.75 -16.40
CA LEU A 59 5.58 -5.52 -16.98
C LEU A 59 6.07 -6.16 -18.27
N TYR A 60 6.27 -7.49 -18.22
CA TYR A 60 6.59 -8.30 -19.37
C TYR A 60 5.32 -8.85 -20.02
N TYR A 61 5.21 -8.71 -21.34
CA TYR A 61 4.05 -9.17 -22.09
C TYR A 61 4.43 -10.07 -23.27
N PHE A 62 3.65 -11.11 -23.52
CA PHE A 62 3.68 -11.82 -24.79
C PHE A 62 2.84 -11.07 -25.84
N PRO A 63 3.14 -11.18 -27.15
CA PRO A 63 2.47 -10.40 -28.19
C PRO A 63 0.93 -10.42 -28.13
N ALA A 64 0.34 -11.58 -27.79
CA ALA A 64 -1.11 -11.75 -27.65
C ALA A 64 -1.74 -10.93 -26.51
N ARG A 65 -0.95 -10.42 -25.57
CA ARG A 65 -1.39 -9.63 -24.40
C ARG A 65 -0.96 -8.17 -24.47
N LYS A 66 -0.49 -7.68 -25.62
CA LYS A 66 0.04 -6.31 -25.76
C LYS A 66 -0.98 -5.23 -25.35
N GLU A 67 -2.22 -5.34 -25.81
CA GLU A 67 -3.26 -4.36 -25.47
C GLU A 67 -3.62 -4.38 -23.98
N THR A 68 -3.75 -5.58 -23.41
CA THR A 68 -3.95 -5.77 -21.96
C THR A 68 -2.79 -5.19 -21.15
N ALA A 69 -1.55 -5.40 -21.60
CA ALA A 69 -0.37 -4.83 -20.98
C ALA A 69 -0.40 -3.30 -21.01
N SER A 70 -0.79 -2.71 -22.14
CA SER A 70 -0.93 -1.26 -22.28
C SER A 70 -1.99 -0.68 -21.33
N ALA A 71 -3.17 -1.31 -21.25
CA ALA A 71 -4.24 -0.89 -20.34
C ALA A 71 -3.80 -0.96 -18.86
N LEU A 72 -3.16 -2.07 -18.48
CA LEU A 72 -2.63 -2.26 -17.13
C LEU A 72 -1.52 -1.25 -16.81
N THR A 73 -0.63 -0.95 -17.77
CA THR A 73 0.38 0.10 -17.62
C THR A 73 -0.26 1.46 -17.36
N SER A 74 -1.27 1.85 -18.12
CA SER A 74 -1.99 3.11 -17.89
C SER A 74 -2.68 3.15 -16.53
N HIS A 75 -3.35 2.06 -16.13
CA HIS A 75 -4.05 1.96 -14.84
C HIS A 75 -3.10 2.10 -13.66
N LEU A 76 -2.00 1.33 -13.64
CA LEU A 76 -1.02 1.36 -12.57
C LEU A 76 -0.27 2.71 -12.54
N SER A 77 0.01 3.31 -13.70
CA SER A 77 0.64 4.63 -13.76
C SER A 77 -0.26 5.72 -13.17
N ALA A 78 -1.58 5.63 -13.38
CA ALA A 78 -2.55 6.53 -12.76
C ALA A 78 -2.62 6.41 -11.23
N GLN A 79 -2.22 5.25 -10.68
CA GLN A 79 -2.11 5.01 -9.24
C GLN A 79 -0.75 5.46 -8.65
N GLY A 80 0.14 6.02 -9.48
CA GLY A 80 1.44 6.55 -9.05
C GLY A 80 2.59 5.53 -9.13
N TYR A 81 2.38 4.37 -9.74
CA TYR A 81 3.45 3.40 -9.98
C TYR A 81 4.29 3.78 -11.20
N GLN A 82 5.61 3.56 -11.13
CA GLN A 82 6.48 3.73 -12.29
C GLN A 82 6.54 2.42 -13.08
N VAL A 83 5.74 2.32 -14.14
CA VAL A 83 5.60 1.09 -14.91
C VAL A 83 6.45 1.13 -16.19
N THR A 84 7.30 0.11 -16.37
CA THR A 84 8.05 -0.12 -17.61
C THR A 84 7.48 -1.34 -18.32
N MET A 85 6.90 -1.14 -19.50
CA MET A 85 6.36 -2.21 -20.33
C MET A 85 7.44 -2.76 -21.28
N LEU A 86 7.67 -4.08 -21.24
CA LEU A 86 8.73 -4.76 -22.00
C LEU A 86 8.17 -6.01 -22.72
N PRO A 87 8.54 -6.27 -23.98
CA PRO A 87 8.22 -7.55 -24.60
C PRO A 87 8.89 -8.70 -23.85
N ALA A 88 8.19 -9.79 -23.56
CA ALA A 88 8.76 -10.95 -22.88
C ALA A 88 9.95 -11.56 -23.64
N ALA A 89 10.01 -11.37 -24.97
CA ALA A 89 11.12 -11.81 -25.80
C ALA A 89 12.46 -11.13 -25.49
N THR A 90 12.47 -9.98 -24.80
CA THR A 90 13.71 -9.30 -24.41
C THR A 90 14.42 -9.98 -23.24
N GLU A 91 13.78 -10.95 -22.59
CA GLU A 91 14.29 -11.66 -21.42
C GLU A 91 14.22 -13.16 -21.67
N THR A 92 15.38 -13.78 -21.92
CA THR A 92 15.46 -15.21 -22.30
C THR A 92 14.95 -16.13 -21.19
N SER A 93 15.07 -15.72 -19.93
CA SER A 93 14.54 -16.47 -18.78
C SER A 93 13.01 -16.58 -18.77
N LEU A 94 12.29 -15.72 -19.52
CA LEU A 94 10.83 -15.74 -19.62
C LEU A 94 10.29 -16.62 -20.75
N GLN A 95 11.12 -17.28 -21.55
CA GLN A 95 10.63 -18.14 -22.64
C GLN A 95 9.73 -19.28 -22.14
N SER A 96 10.06 -19.88 -20.99
CA SER A 96 9.26 -20.91 -20.33
C SER A 96 7.95 -20.36 -19.73
N ALA A 97 7.87 -19.05 -19.46
CA ALA A 97 6.68 -18.42 -18.90
C ALA A 97 5.52 -18.30 -19.90
N LYS A 98 5.76 -18.57 -21.19
CA LYS A 98 4.71 -18.52 -22.23
C LYS A 98 3.56 -19.48 -21.94
N SER A 99 3.86 -20.65 -21.37
CA SER A 99 2.90 -21.71 -21.07
C SER A 99 2.37 -21.68 -19.63
N LEU A 100 2.91 -20.81 -18.77
CA LEU A 100 2.50 -20.68 -17.38
C LEU A 100 1.34 -19.68 -17.26
N PRO A 101 0.55 -19.71 -16.17
CA PRO A 101 -0.37 -18.62 -15.86
C PRO A 101 0.35 -17.28 -15.73
N SER A 102 -0.40 -16.20 -15.92
CA SER A 102 0.11 -14.87 -15.59
C SER A 102 0.49 -14.81 -14.12
N HIS A 103 1.59 -14.12 -13.81
CA HIS A 103 2.12 -14.11 -12.46
C HIS A 103 2.89 -12.85 -12.12
N ILE A 104 3.04 -12.59 -10.83
CA ILE A 104 3.82 -11.49 -10.30
C ILE A 104 4.95 -12.02 -9.40
N PHE A 105 6.10 -11.35 -9.45
CA PHE A 105 7.17 -11.50 -8.49
C PHE A 105 7.30 -10.22 -7.66
N TYR A 106 7.36 -10.39 -6.34
CA TYR A 106 7.39 -9.27 -5.40
C TYR A 106 8.43 -9.48 -4.30
N ASP A 107 8.93 -8.36 -3.77
CA ASP A 107 9.80 -8.35 -2.58
C ASP A 107 8.97 -8.60 -1.31
N HIS A 108 9.55 -9.27 -0.32
CA HIS A 108 8.88 -9.60 0.95
C HIS A 108 8.19 -8.39 1.61
N TYR A 109 8.85 -7.23 1.62
CA TYR A 109 8.35 -6.01 2.27
C TYR A 109 7.19 -5.36 1.50
N GLU A 110 6.95 -5.79 0.26
CA GLU A 110 6.00 -5.17 -0.66
C GLU A 110 4.77 -6.06 -0.88
N PHE A 111 4.56 -7.06 -0.01
CA PHE A 111 3.45 -8.01 -0.09
C PHE A 111 2.09 -7.33 -0.21
N GLY A 112 1.81 -6.31 0.62
CA GLY A 112 0.53 -5.59 0.59
C GLY A 112 0.25 -4.99 -0.79
N LYS A 113 1.19 -4.19 -1.31
CA LYS A 113 1.10 -3.59 -2.65
C LYS A 113 0.99 -4.66 -3.73
N ALA A 114 1.70 -5.79 -3.58
CA ALA A 114 1.63 -6.91 -4.51
C ALA A 114 0.25 -7.54 -4.59
N MET A 115 -0.41 -7.76 -3.45
CA MET A 115 -1.75 -8.34 -3.45
C MET A 115 -2.80 -7.38 -4.04
N ASP A 116 -2.63 -6.07 -3.84
CA ASP A 116 -3.54 -5.07 -4.41
C ASP A 116 -3.37 -4.94 -5.93
N ILE A 117 -2.12 -4.92 -6.41
CA ILE A 117 -1.81 -4.94 -7.85
C ILE A 117 -2.34 -6.24 -8.47
N LYS A 118 -2.10 -7.40 -7.83
CA LYS A 118 -2.61 -8.71 -8.28
C LYS A 118 -4.11 -8.67 -8.53
N LYS A 119 -4.91 -8.16 -7.58
CA LYS A 119 -6.37 -8.04 -7.73
C LYS A 119 -6.75 -7.16 -8.91
N SER A 120 -6.02 -6.06 -9.12
CA SER A 120 -6.24 -5.14 -10.25
C SER A 120 -5.98 -5.84 -11.59
N ILE A 121 -4.91 -6.66 -11.66
CA ILE A 121 -4.60 -7.47 -12.84
C ILE A 121 -5.71 -8.50 -13.07
N GLU A 122 -6.12 -9.24 -12.04
CA GLU A 122 -7.15 -10.28 -12.15
C GLU A 122 -8.48 -9.70 -12.64
N ALA A 123 -8.85 -8.50 -12.19
CA ALA A 123 -10.03 -7.78 -12.67
C ALA A 123 -9.92 -7.40 -14.15
N GLU A 124 -8.73 -6.96 -14.60
CA GLU A 124 -8.50 -6.54 -16.00
C GLU A 124 -8.44 -7.75 -16.96
N ILE A 125 -7.77 -8.84 -16.55
CA ILE A 125 -7.56 -9.99 -17.43
C ILE A 125 -8.65 -11.06 -17.32
N GLY A 126 -9.45 -11.04 -16.24
CA GLY A 126 -10.52 -12.01 -15.99
C GLY A 126 -10.06 -13.41 -15.59
N PHE A 127 -8.78 -13.59 -15.24
CA PHE A 127 -8.18 -14.87 -14.89
C PHE A 127 -7.33 -14.74 -13.62
N PRO A 128 -7.18 -15.83 -12.83
CA PRO A 128 -6.29 -15.84 -11.69
C PRO A 128 -4.84 -15.56 -12.06
N VAL A 129 -4.15 -14.82 -11.20
CA VAL A 129 -2.73 -14.48 -11.32
C VAL A 129 -1.98 -15.09 -10.15
N ASN A 130 -0.88 -15.80 -10.42
CA ASN A 130 -0.04 -16.34 -9.35
C ASN A 130 0.87 -15.26 -8.77
N ALA A 131 1.24 -15.37 -7.49
CA ALA A 131 2.17 -14.44 -6.86
C ALA A 131 3.30 -15.19 -6.18
N TYR A 132 4.53 -14.79 -6.50
CA TYR A 132 5.75 -15.41 -5.99
C TYR A 132 6.62 -14.37 -5.30
N LYS A 133 7.14 -14.73 -4.13
CA LYS A 133 8.11 -13.91 -3.43
C LYS A 133 9.49 -14.13 -4.04
N PHE A 134 10.28 -13.07 -4.24
CA PHE A 134 11.70 -13.25 -4.54
C PHE A 134 12.40 -13.99 -3.40
N LYS A 135 13.33 -14.88 -3.75
CA LYS A 135 14.09 -15.66 -2.77
C LYS A 135 14.95 -14.74 -1.90
N ASP A 136 15.62 -13.80 -2.54
CA ASP A 136 16.43 -12.78 -1.90
C ASP A 136 15.64 -11.47 -1.88
N SER A 137 15.56 -10.81 -0.72
CA SER A 137 14.91 -9.49 -0.62
C SER A 137 15.86 -8.44 -1.21
N ILE A 138 15.47 -7.88 -2.34
CA ILE A 138 16.29 -6.95 -3.12
C ILE A 138 16.13 -5.52 -2.57
N HIS A 139 15.15 -5.27 -1.67
CA HIS A 139 14.84 -3.95 -1.08
C HIS A 139 14.82 -2.82 -2.13
N SER A 140 14.46 -3.16 -3.37
CA SER A 140 14.61 -2.29 -4.53
C SER A 140 13.33 -1.55 -4.89
N GLY A 141 12.24 -1.76 -4.12
CA GLY A 141 10.92 -1.23 -4.45
C GLY A 141 10.47 -1.65 -5.86
N THR A 142 10.84 -2.86 -6.30
CA THR A 142 10.58 -3.35 -7.65
C THR A 142 9.66 -4.57 -7.65
N MET A 143 8.70 -4.57 -8.55
CA MET A 143 7.82 -5.70 -8.87
C MET A 143 8.03 -6.13 -10.31
N THR A 144 7.89 -7.42 -10.59
CA THR A 144 7.82 -7.94 -11.95
C THR A 144 6.47 -8.57 -12.19
N ILE A 145 5.81 -8.19 -13.28
CA ILE A 145 4.56 -8.77 -13.76
C ILE A 145 4.87 -9.49 -15.08
N VAL A 146 4.37 -10.71 -15.23
CA VAL A 146 4.47 -11.48 -16.47
C VAL A 146 3.07 -11.84 -16.93
N LEU A 147 2.62 -11.22 -18.04
CA LEU A 147 1.32 -11.50 -18.65
C LEU A 147 1.47 -12.59 -19.71
N SER A 148 1.04 -13.81 -19.39
CA SER A 148 1.18 -14.96 -20.26
C SER A 148 0.08 -15.04 -21.34
N ALA A 149 0.39 -15.78 -22.40
CA ALA A 149 -0.56 -16.04 -23.48
C ALA A 149 -1.57 -17.15 -23.13
N VAL A 150 -1.32 -17.96 -22.09
CA VAL A 150 -2.19 -19.07 -21.73
C VAL A 150 -3.34 -18.59 -20.86
N ILE A 151 -4.56 -18.87 -21.32
CA ILE A 151 -5.78 -18.83 -20.53
C ILE A 151 -5.92 -20.20 -19.88
N GLN A 152 -5.68 -20.33 -18.58
CA GLN A 152 -6.08 -21.57 -17.90
C GLN A 152 -7.60 -21.56 -17.72
N GLN A 153 -8.27 -22.46 -18.45
CA GLN A 153 -9.54 -23.00 -17.99
C GLN A 153 -9.24 -23.83 -16.74
N GLN A 154 -9.63 -23.32 -15.57
CA GLN A 154 -9.69 -24.15 -14.37
C GLN A 154 -10.84 -25.14 -14.54
N GLY A 155 -10.50 -26.37 -14.92
CA GLY A 155 -11.39 -27.51 -14.99
C GLY A 155 -10.56 -28.77 -14.95
N THR A 156 -10.23 -29.23 -13.74
CA THR A 156 -9.92 -30.65 -13.53
C THR A 156 -11.18 -31.44 -13.87
N GLU A 157 -11.28 -31.90 -15.12
CA GLU A 157 -12.16 -33.01 -15.46
C GLU A 157 -11.66 -34.22 -14.64
N PRO A 158 -12.50 -34.85 -13.79
CA PRO A 158 -12.09 -36.06 -13.11
C PRO A 158 -11.77 -37.11 -14.18
N LEU A 159 -10.58 -37.71 -14.09
CA LEU A 159 -10.26 -38.89 -14.88
C LEU A 159 -11.40 -39.92 -14.71
N PRO A 160 -11.99 -40.44 -15.79
CA PRO A 160 -12.98 -41.49 -15.67
C PRO A 160 -12.37 -42.67 -14.90
N PRO A 161 -13.15 -43.34 -14.03
CA PRO A 161 -12.63 -44.46 -13.28
C PRO A 161 -12.09 -45.51 -14.25
N VAL A 162 -10.86 -45.97 -13.98
CA VAL A 162 -10.26 -47.10 -14.67
C VAL A 162 -11.22 -48.28 -14.49
N SER A 163 -11.84 -48.70 -15.59
CA SER A 163 -12.64 -49.92 -15.63
C SER A 163 -11.64 -51.07 -15.56
N ASP A 164 -11.51 -51.68 -14.38
CA ASP A 164 -10.82 -52.95 -14.24
C ASP A 164 -11.57 -53.98 -15.11
N SER A 165 -10.95 -54.39 -16.20
CA SER A 165 -11.41 -55.52 -17.00
C SER A 165 -11.25 -56.79 -16.16
N GLN A 166 -12.36 -57.46 -15.87
CA GLN A 166 -12.38 -58.83 -15.35
C GLN A 166 -11.83 -59.84 -16.36
#